data_AF-A0A368Y6K6-F1
#
_entry.id   AF-A0A368Y6K6-F1
#
_cell.length_a   1.000
_cell.length_b   1.000
_cell.length_c   1.000
_cell.angle_alpha   90.00
_cell.angle_beta   90.00
_cell.angle_gamma   90.00
#
_symmetry.space_group_name_H-M   'P 1'
#
loop_
_entity.id
_entity.type
_entity.pdbx_description
1 polymer ?
#
loop_
_entity_poly.entity_id
_entity_poly.type
_entity_poly.pdbx_seq_one_letter_code
_entity_poly.pdbx_strand_id
1 'polypeptide(L)'
;MSIIRCEYLKEKISGYNLIPLEVSHLKISNQIHLSINNIEDFLRFASDSLYDYVYFYYTYYDSEYYKIPFDWYSDYPRDFITKISKHNRSIESLDFSTPKSLTLFILQNGMYVGIVFENRWIENDEIEDAEEAIEMLENTFYDELKEIKNSKEDLKKDDENELREIIINDPEFRYCKNQELRYWYLVEMLEKEDMKKYEYLVQPPGIPHNGKIKMFMDKTWILYKERKK
;
A
#
# COMPACT_ATOMS: atom_id res chain seq x y z
N MET A 1 -12.53 14.59 -10.51
CA MET A 1 -13.98 14.30 -10.67
C MET A 1 -14.47 13.88 -9.30
N SER A 2 -15.51 14.50 -8.74
CA SER A 2 -15.98 14.09 -7.40
C SER A 2 -16.70 12.75 -7.49
N ILE A 3 -16.28 11.79 -6.65
CA ILE A 3 -16.97 10.49 -6.56
C ILE A 3 -18.33 10.70 -5.88
N ILE A 4 -19.35 10.07 -6.45
CA ILE A 4 -20.71 10.07 -5.92
C ILE A 4 -20.76 9.43 -4.52
N ARG A 5 -21.50 10.05 -3.60
CA ARG A 5 -21.74 9.50 -2.24
C ARG A 5 -22.62 8.26 -2.28
N CYS A 6 -22.47 7.39 -1.28
CA CYS A 6 -23.11 6.08 -1.21
C CYS A 6 -24.65 6.17 -1.30
N GLU A 7 -25.30 7.07 -0.54
CA GLU A 7 -26.75 7.21 -0.55
C GLU A 7 -27.27 7.62 -1.93
N TYR A 8 -26.63 8.62 -2.54
CA TYR A 8 -27.03 9.12 -3.86
C TYR A 8 -26.76 8.09 -4.97
N LEU A 9 -25.71 7.28 -4.84
CA LEU A 9 -25.45 6.16 -5.75
C LEU A 9 -26.54 5.09 -5.64
N LYS A 10 -26.94 4.71 -4.41
CA LYS A 10 -28.03 3.74 -4.17
C LYS A 10 -29.34 4.20 -4.80
N GLU A 11 -29.69 5.47 -4.63
CA GLU A 11 -30.87 6.07 -5.28
C GLU A 11 -30.78 6.02 -6.80
N LYS A 12 -29.62 6.39 -7.38
CA LYS A 12 -29.40 6.31 -8.83
C LYS A 12 -29.56 4.89 -9.36
N ILE A 13 -28.93 3.90 -8.73
CA ILE A 13 -29.05 2.50 -9.15
C ILE A 13 -30.52 2.06 -9.10
N SER A 14 -31.21 2.36 -8.00
CA SER A 14 -32.63 2.01 -7.82
C SER A 14 -33.54 2.67 -8.86
N GLY A 15 -33.20 3.88 -9.32
CA GLY A 15 -33.93 4.58 -10.39
C GLY A 15 -33.91 3.87 -11.75
N TYR A 16 -33.00 2.92 -11.95
CA TYR A 16 -32.92 2.08 -13.14
C TYR A 16 -33.55 0.69 -12.93
N ASN A 17 -34.34 0.51 -11.86
CA ASN A 17 -34.91 -0.78 -11.43
C ASN A 17 -33.85 -1.84 -11.10
N LEU A 18 -32.65 -1.41 -10.71
CA LEU A 18 -31.55 -2.27 -10.29
C LEU A 18 -31.45 -2.29 -8.76
N ILE A 19 -31.00 -3.39 -8.20
CA ILE A 19 -30.79 -3.55 -6.76
C ILE A 19 -29.33 -3.18 -6.44
N PRO A 20 -29.07 -2.11 -5.69
CA PRO A 20 -27.72 -1.74 -5.28
C PRO A 20 -27.21 -2.66 -4.19
N LEU A 21 -26.04 -3.27 -4.40
CA LEU A 21 -25.34 -4.10 -3.41
C LEU A 21 -23.97 -3.52 -3.08
N GLU A 22 -23.83 -3.04 -1.85
CA GLU A 22 -22.56 -2.57 -1.32
C GLU A 22 -21.67 -3.75 -0.97
N VAL A 23 -20.44 -3.73 -1.49
CA VAL A 23 -19.43 -4.74 -1.18
C VAL A 23 -18.54 -4.21 -0.06
N SER A 24 -18.31 -5.01 0.98
CA SER A 24 -17.37 -4.65 2.06
C SER A 24 -15.93 -5.07 1.75
N HIS A 25 -15.76 -6.11 0.95
CA HIS A 25 -14.45 -6.65 0.58
C HIS A 25 -14.49 -7.20 -0.85
N LEU A 26 -13.56 -6.74 -1.68
CA LEU A 26 -13.51 -7.09 -3.09
C LEU A 26 -12.17 -7.74 -3.45
N LYS A 27 -12.20 -9.01 -3.84
CA LYS A 27 -11.06 -9.75 -4.40
C LYS A 27 -11.43 -10.22 -5.80
N ILE A 28 -10.94 -9.51 -6.81
CA ILE A 28 -11.24 -9.81 -8.21
C ILE A 28 -9.99 -10.38 -8.87
N SER A 29 -10.11 -11.59 -9.45
CA SER A 29 -9.08 -12.22 -10.27
C SER A 29 -9.47 -12.32 -11.76
N ASN A 30 -10.76 -12.19 -12.09
CA ASN A 30 -11.28 -12.31 -13.45
C ASN A 30 -12.25 -11.17 -13.77
N GLN A 31 -11.82 -10.21 -14.59
CA GLN A 31 -12.60 -8.99 -14.89
C GLN A 31 -12.50 -8.51 -16.32
N ILE A 32 -13.58 -7.87 -16.77
CA ILE A 32 -13.65 -7.05 -17.98
C ILE A 32 -13.97 -5.62 -17.56
N HIS A 33 -13.10 -4.69 -17.97
CA HIS A 33 -13.32 -3.26 -17.85
C HIS A 33 -14.03 -2.74 -19.08
N LEU A 34 -15.18 -2.11 -18.87
CA LEU A 34 -15.91 -1.44 -19.93
C LEU A 34 -15.36 -0.03 -20.12
N SER A 35 -15.25 0.40 -21.38
CA SER A 35 -14.89 1.78 -21.71
C SER A 35 -16.13 2.68 -21.66
N ILE A 36 -16.72 2.81 -20.46
CA ILE A 36 -17.87 3.67 -20.17
C ILE A 36 -17.41 4.76 -19.20
N ASN A 37 -17.68 6.02 -19.55
CA ASN A 37 -17.09 7.18 -18.86
C ASN A 37 -18.04 7.85 -17.85
N ASN A 38 -19.28 7.36 -17.70
CA ASN A 38 -20.25 7.88 -16.75
C ASN A 38 -21.11 6.76 -16.16
N ILE A 39 -21.70 7.04 -15.00
CA ILE A 39 -22.44 6.04 -14.22
C ILE A 39 -23.74 5.68 -14.93
N GLU A 40 -24.42 6.66 -15.50
CA GLU A 40 -25.72 6.54 -16.14
C GLU A 40 -25.73 5.55 -17.30
N ASP A 41 -24.68 5.58 -18.13
CA ASP A 41 -24.52 4.66 -19.26
C ASP A 41 -24.25 3.24 -18.79
N PHE A 42 -23.51 3.07 -17.68
CA PHE A 42 -23.31 1.75 -17.08
C PHE A 42 -24.59 1.19 -16.47
N LEU A 43 -25.36 2.01 -15.75
CA LEU A 43 -26.66 1.59 -15.21
C LEU A 43 -27.65 1.25 -16.31
N ARG A 44 -27.66 2.01 -17.41
CA ARG A 44 -28.45 1.69 -18.59
C ARG A 44 -28.02 0.36 -19.20
N PHE A 45 -26.73 0.14 -19.38
CA PHE A 45 -26.19 -1.14 -19.86
C PHE A 45 -26.64 -2.32 -18.98
N ALA A 46 -26.54 -2.18 -17.65
CA ALA A 46 -26.95 -3.22 -16.72
C ALA A 46 -28.46 -3.50 -16.80
N SER A 47 -29.28 -2.45 -16.82
CA SER A 47 -30.74 -2.53 -16.94
C SER A 47 -31.18 -3.15 -18.28
N ASP A 48 -30.65 -2.66 -19.40
CA ASP A 48 -31.00 -3.13 -20.75
C ASP A 48 -30.57 -4.58 -20.98
N SER A 49 -29.53 -5.03 -20.27
CA SER A 49 -29.07 -6.41 -20.27
C SER A 49 -29.80 -7.31 -19.27
N LEU A 50 -30.86 -6.82 -18.62
CA LEU A 50 -31.72 -7.54 -17.68
C LEU A 50 -30.97 -8.10 -16.46
N TYR A 51 -29.96 -7.39 -15.97
CA TYR A 51 -29.38 -7.72 -14.66
C TYR A 51 -30.23 -7.13 -13.55
N ASP A 52 -30.35 -7.88 -12.44
CA ASP A 52 -31.11 -7.42 -11.28
C ASP A 52 -30.25 -6.63 -10.29
N TYR A 53 -28.95 -6.91 -10.24
CA TYR A 53 -28.04 -6.40 -9.20
C TYR A 53 -26.88 -5.62 -9.81
N VAL A 54 -26.61 -4.46 -9.22
CA VAL A 54 -25.36 -3.72 -9.43
C VAL A 54 -24.61 -3.70 -8.12
N TYR A 55 -23.40 -4.25 -8.17
CA TYR A 55 -22.47 -4.23 -7.05
C TYR A 55 -21.63 -2.96 -7.13
N PHE A 56 -21.34 -2.38 -5.98
CA PHE A 56 -20.44 -1.25 -5.89
C PHE A 56 -19.49 -1.35 -4.71
N TYR A 57 -18.31 -0.78 -4.89
CA TYR A 57 -17.23 -0.84 -3.92
C TYR A 57 -16.46 0.47 -3.92
N TYR A 58 -16.25 1.05 -2.74
CA TYR A 58 -15.41 2.22 -2.56
C TYR A 58 -14.03 1.80 -2.05
N THR A 59 -12.99 2.46 -2.54
CA THR A 59 -11.67 2.44 -1.90
C THR A 59 -11.33 3.81 -1.36
N TYR A 60 -10.47 3.85 -0.34
CA TYR A 60 -10.07 5.05 0.37
C TYR A 60 -8.54 5.07 0.48
N TYR A 61 -7.97 6.25 0.63
CA TYR A 61 -6.57 6.37 1.03
C TYR A 61 -6.43 6.02 2.51
N ASP A 62 -5.30 5.45 2.88
CA ASP A 62 -4.94 5.19 4.28
C ASP A 62 -4.09 6.36 4.78
N SER A 63 -4.57 7.07 5.80
CA SER A 63 -3.83 8.22 6.36
C SER A 63 -2.48 7.85 6.93
N GLU A 64 -2.33 6.62 7.44
CA GLU A 64 -1.07 6.18 8.04
C GLU A 64 0.04 6.00 7.00
N TYR A 65 -0.31 5.82 5.72
CA TYR A 65 0.66 5.76 4.62
C TYR A 65 1.34 7.11 4.35
N TYR A 66 0.70 8.21 4.75
CA TYR A 66 1.19 9.58 4.52
C TYR A 66 1.79 10.23 5.77
N LYS A 67 1.60 9.64 6.95
CA LYS A 67 2.20 10.14 8.19
C LYS A 67 3.60 9.56 8.36
N ILE A 68 4.55 10.43 8.68
CA ILE A 68 5.91 10.00 8.99
C ILE A 68 5.90 9.40 10.42
N PRO A 69 6.27 8.12 10.60
CA PRO A 69 6.30 7.47 11.91
C PRO A 69 7.33 8.09 12.86
N PHE A 70 7.01 8.15 14.16
CA PHE A 70 7.88 8.77 15.18
C PHE A 70 9.30 8.17 15.20
N ASP A 71 9.41 6.86 15.07
CA ASP A 71 10.69 6.13 15.14
C ASP A 71 11.65 6.50 14.00
N TRP A 72 11.16 7.08 12.90
CA TRP A 72 12.01 7.48 11.79
C TRP A 72 12.85 8.73 12.14
N TYR A 73 12.28 9.64 12.92
CA TYR A 73 12.85 10.95 13.19
C TYR A 73 13.12 11.24 14.68
N SER A 74 12.93 10.27 15.57
CA SER A 74 13.08 10.43 17.03
C SER A 74 14.45 10.98 17.46
N ASP A 75 15.50 10.64 16.72
CA ASP A 75 16.89 11.02 17.02
C ASP A 75 17.34 12.32 16.32
N TYR A 76 16.44 12.95 15.56
CA TYR A 76 16.77 14.15 14.80
C TYR A 76 16.73 15.39 15.70
N PRO A 77 17.40 16.48 15.30
CA PRO A 77 17.33 17.75 16.01
C PRO A 77 15.89 18.25 16.18
N ARG A 78 15.63 18.97 17.27
CA ARG A 78 14.30 19.49 17.63
C ARG A 78 13.64 20.29 16.50
N ASP A 79 14.42 21.03 15.72
CA ASP A 79 13.92 21.84 14.62
C ASP A 79 13.38 20.97 13.47
N PHE A 80 14.06 19.86 13.16
CA PHE A 80 13.58 18.85 12.21
C PHE A 80 12.32 18.16 12.72
N ILE A 81 12.33 17.70 13.99
CA ILE A 81 11.14 17.10 14.65
C ILE A 81 9.93 18.03 14.56
N THR A 82 10.13 19.34 14.72
CA THR A 82 9.06 20.34 14.62
C THR A 82 8.50 20.44 13.20
N LYS A 83 9.34 20.31 12.17
CA LYS A 83 8.89 20.29 10.76
C LYS A 83 8.09 19.04 10.44
N ILE A 84 8.56 17.87 10.87
CA ILE A 84 7.83 16.61 10.71
C ILE A 84 6.48 16.68 11.43
N SER A 85 6.47 17.20 12.67
CA SER A 85 5.22 17.38 13.43
C SER A 85 4.24 18.30 12.71
N LYS A 86 4.73 19.35 12.04
CA LYS A 86 3.89 20.25 11.23
C LYS A 86 3.33 19.53 10.00
N HIS A 87 4.15 18.73 9.31
CA HIS A 87 3.72 17.89 8.19
C HIS A 87 2.65 16.88 8.62
N ASN A 88 2.90 16.09 9.66
CA ASN A 88 1.92 15.11 10.15
C ASN A 88 0.59 15.77 10.55
N ARG A 89 0.63 16.95 11.17
CA ARG A 89 -0.60 17.73 11.46
C ARG A 89 -1.33 18.19 10.20
N SER A 90 -0.62 18.54 9.13
CA SER A 90 -1.29 18.84 7.85
C SER A 90 -1.96 17.60 7.28
N ILE A 91 -1.33 16.43 7.35
CA ILE A 91 -1.94 15.16 6.93
C ILE A 91 -3.18 14.84 7.78
N GLU A 92 -3.10 14.99 9.10
CA GLU A 92 -4.23 14.79 10.02
C GLU A 92 -5.43 15.72 9.74
N SER A 93 -5.19 16.86 9.09
CA SER A 93 -6.25 17.80 8.73
C SER A 93 -6.99 17.45 7.44
N LEU A 94 -6.49 16.47 6.67
CA LEU A 94 -7.11 16.03 5.42
C LEU A 94 -8.28 15.07 5.67
N ASP A 95 -9.24 15.07 4.74
CA ASP A 95 -10.41 14.18 4.80
C ASP A 95 -10.15 12.86 4.07
N PHE A 96 -9.56 11.89 4.78
CA PHE A 96 -9.37 10.52 4.27
C PHE A 96 -10.67 9.71 4.15
N SER A 97 -11.81 10.24 4.61
CA SER A 97 -13.12 9.63 4.36
C SER A 97 -13.64 9.91 2.94
N THR A 98 -12.96 10.77 2.18
CA THR A 98 -13.26 10.97 0.76
C THR A 98 -12.76 9.78 -0.07
N PRO A 99 -13.63 9.10 -0.85
CA PRO A 99 -13.22 7.94 -1.64
C PRO A 99 -12.13 8.26 -2.66
N LYS A 100 -11.18 7.33 -2.77
CA LYS A 100 -10.16 7.24 -3.81
C LYS A 100 -10.73 6.70 -5.12
N SER A 101 -11.57 5.68 -5.04
CA SER A 101 -12.23 5.13 -6.23
C SER A 101 -13.60 4.55 -5.91
N LEU A 102 -14.42 4.48 -6.96
CA LEU A 102 -15.68 3.77 -6.98
C LEU A 102 -15.62 2.74 -8.11
N THR A 103 -15.77 1.47 -7.78
CA THR A 103 -15.98 0.40 -8.75
C THR A 103 -17.47 0.08 -8.82
N LEU A 104 -18.04 0.08 -10.03
CA LEU A 104 -19.38 -0.41 -10.31
C LEU A 104 -19.26 -1.65 -11.18
N PHE A 105 -19.97 -2.72 -10.84
CA PHE A 105 -19.89 -3.94 -11.63
C PHE A 105 -21.14 -4.80 -11.51
N ILE A 106 -21.29 -5.68 -12.50
CA ILE A 106 -22.24 -6.78 -12.54
C ILE A 106 -21.47 -8.10 -12.59
N LEU A 107 -22.17 -9.20 -12.28
CA LEU A 107 -21.63 -10.54 -12.42
C LEU A 107 -22.20 -11.20 -13.68
N GLN A 108 -21.35 -11.46 -14.66
CA GLN A 108 -21.72 -12.14 -15.90
C GLN A 108 -20.95 -13.46 -16.00
N ASN A 109 -21.65 -14.59 -15.85
CA ASN A 109 -21.06 -15.93 -15.91
C ASN A 109 -19.82 -16.12 -14.99
N GLY A 110 -19.86 -15.55 -13.79
CA GLY A 110 -18.76 -15.61 -12.82
C GLY A 110 -17.61 -14.62 -13.09
N MET A 111 -17.77 -13.73 -14.07
CA MET A 111 -16.82 -12.67 -14.40
C MET A 111 -17.34 -11.32 -13.92
N TYR A 112 -16.43 -10.49 -13.41
CA TYR A 112 -16.72 -9.13 -13.03
C TYR A 112 -16.71 -8.26 -14.28
N VAL A 113 -17.84 -7.64 -14.63
CA VAL A 113 -17.92 -6.73 -15.78
C VAL A 113 -18.34 -5.37 -15.25
N GLY A 114 -17.50 -4.36 -15.42
CA GLY A 114 -17.68 -3.11 -14.69
C GLY A 114 -16.84 -1.95 -15.17
N ILE A 115 -16.93 -0.87 -14.40
CA ILE A 115 -16.18 0.36 -14.57
C ILE A 115 -15.59 0.84 -13.25
N VAL A 116 -14.53 1.64 -13.34
CA VAL A 116 -13.87 2.26 -12.19
C VAL A 116 -13.82 3.76 -12.41
N PHE A 117 -14.33 4.51 -11.44
CA PHE A 117 -14.14 5.95 -11.34
C PHE A 117 -13.05 6.23 -10.32
N GLU A 118 -12.04 6.98 -10.73
CA GLU A 118 -10.93 7.36 -9.87
C GLU A 118 -11.05 8.83 -9.45
N ASN A 119 -10.73 9.08 -8.19
CA ASN A 119 -10.58 10.40 -7.60
C ASN A 119 -9.21 10.45 -6.90
N ARG A 120 -8.20 10.75 -7.71
CA ARG A 120 -6.80 10.86 -7.29
C ARG A 120 -6.52 12.18 -6.58
N TRP A 121 -7.29 12.50 -5.56
CA TRP A 121 -7.26 13.83 -4.93
C TRP A 121 -5.94 14.08 -4.20
N ILE A 122 -5.38 13.05 -3.54
CA ILE A 122 -4.04 13.10 -2.94
C ILE A 122 -2.99 13.48 -3.98
N GLU A 123 -2.97 12.79 -5.12
CA GLU A 123 -1.97 13.01 -6.18
C GLU A 123 -2.19 14.35 -6.89
N ASN A 124 -3.45 14.78 -7.06
CA ASN A 124 -3.77 16.08 -7.65
C ASN A 124 -3.38 17.26 -6.75
N ASP A 125 -3.41 17.06 -5.43
CA ASP A 125 -3.00 18.03 -4.43
C ASP A 125 -1.50 17.96 -4.12
N GLU A 126 -0.74 17.12 -4.86
CA GLU A 126 0.71 16.92 -4.72
C GLU A 126 1.11 16.53 -3.28
N ILE A 127 0.29 15.69 -2.65
CA ILE A 127 0.55 15.19 -1.29
C ILE A 127 1.44 13.94 -1.39
N GLU A 128 2.67 14.10 -0.95
CA GLU A 128 3.69 13.05 -0.93
C GLU A 128 3.44 12.04 0.17
N ASP A 129 3.85 10.79 -0.07
CA ASP A 129 3.82 9.75 0.95
C ASP A 129 4.90 9.96 2.02
N ALA A 130 4.83 9.18 3.10
CA ALA A 130 5.71 9.36 4.25
C ALA A 130 7.20 9.19 3.90
N GLU A 131 7.54 8.32 2.94
CA GLU A 131 8.93 8.08 2.53
C GLU A 131 9.47 9.26 1.71
N GLU A 132 8.69 9.74 0.75
CA GLU A 132 9.06 10.89 -0.06
C GLU A 132 9.10 12.18 0.78
N ALA A 133 8.13 12.37 1.68
CA ALA A 133 8.04 13.56 2.52
C ALA A 133 9.24 13.69 3.49
N ILE A 134 9.67 12.58 4.13
CA ILE A 134 10.84 12.62 5.02
C ILE A 134 12.12 12.89 4.21
N GLU A 135 12.29 12.29 3.04
CA GLU A 135 13.45 12.53 2.18
C GLU A 135 13.56 14.00 1.74
N MET A 136 12.44 14.61 1.33
CA MET A 136 12.41 16.03 0.97
C MET A 136 12.77 16.94 2.15
N LEU A 137 12.26 16.62 3.34
CA LEU A 137 12.60 17.35 4.56
C LEU A 137 14.07 17.17 4.92
N GLU A 138 14.62 15.96 4.85
CA GLU A 138 16.04 15.71 5.10
C GLU A 138 16.94 16.49 4.14
N ASN A 139 16.59 16.53 2.86
CA ASN A 139 17.34 17.29 1.86
C ASN A 139 17.32 18.80 2.14
N THR A 140 16.26 19.31 2.75
CA THR A 140 16.18 20.73 3.18
C THR A 140 17.13 21.03 4.34
N PHE A 141 17.43 20.03 5.17
CA PHE A 141 18.30 20.13 6.36
C PHE A 141 19.65 19.43 6.16
N TYR A 142 20.05 19.22 4.90
CA TYR A 142 21.16 18.33 4.53
C TYR A 142 22.46 18.59 5.30
N ASP A 143 22.86 19.85 5.44
CA ASP A 143 24.10 20.22 6.13
C ASP A 143 24.08 19.89 7.63
N GLU A 144 22.90 19.94 8.26
CA GLU A 144 22.72 19.65 9.69
C GLU A 144 22.53 18.15 9.97
N LEU A 145 22.06 17.41 8.97
CA LEU A 145 21.68 16.00 9.10
C LEU A 145 22.66 15.03 8.47
N LYS A 146 23.66 15.50 7.72
CA LYS A 146 24.60 14.64 6.99
C LYS A 146 25.31 13.61 7.88
N GLU A 147 25.73 13.98 9.09
CA GLU A 147 26.39 13.05 10.02
C GLU A 147 25.41 12.01 10.61
N ILE A 148 24.17 12.43 10.87
CA ILE A 148 23.09 11.54 11.34
C ILE A 148 22.68 10.59 10.20
N LYS A 149 22.61 11.07 8.96
CA LYS A 149 22.27 10.29 7.77
C LYS A 149 23.31 9.22 7.49
N ASN A 150 24.58 9.59 7.48
CA ASN A 150 25.67 8.62 7.29
C ASN A 150 25.65 7.55 8.39
N SER A 151 25.47 7.93 9.66
CA SER A 151 25.40 6.96 10.75
C SER A 151 24.15 6.07 10.68
N LYS A 152 22.99 6.59 10.27
CA LYS A 152 21.77 5.78 10.03
C LYS A 152 21.90 4.86 8.82
N GLU A 153 22.53 5.29 7.74
CA GLU A 153 22.79 4.44 6.56
C GLU A 153 23.76 3.31 6.90
N ASP A 154 24.81 3.61 7.67
CA ASP A 154 25.77 2.60 8.16
C ASP A 154 25.07 1.61 9.11
N LEU A 155 24.29 2.10 10.08
CA LEU A 155 23.49 1.25 10.99
C LEU A 155 22.50 0.36 10.23
N LYS A 156 21.75 0.93 9.28
CA LYS A 156 20.81 0.17 8.46
C LYS A 156 21.51 -0.91 7.66
N LYS A 157 22.69 -0.61 7.11
CA LYS A 157 23.49 -1.57 6.35
C LYS A 157 24.04 -2.68 7.25
N ASP A 158 24.43 -2.34 8.47
CA ASP A 158 24.86 -3.31 9.48
C ASP A 158 23.70 -4.22 9.90
N ASP A 159 22.51 -3.67 10.18
CA ASP A 159 21.30 -4.43 10.48
C ASP A 159 20.87 -5.32 9.30
N GLU A 160 20.93 -4.83 8.06
CA GLU A 160 20.66 -5.64 6.86
C GLU A 160 21.63 -6.82 6.75
N ASN A 161 22.91 -6.59 7.05
CA ASN A 161 23.92 -7.63 7.00
C ASN A 161 23.73 -8.65 8.13
N GLU A 162 23.45 -8.20 9.35
CA GLU A 162 23.18 -9.07 10.50
C GLU A 162 21.95 -9.95 10.24
N LEU A 163 20.84 -9.38 9.77
CA LEU A 163 19.64 -10.14 9.42
C LEU A 163 19.94 -11.17 8.31
N ARG A 164 20.72 -10.80 7.27
CA ARG A 164 21.13 -11.74 6.22
C ARG A 164 21.96 -12.89 6.78
N GLU A 165 22.91 -12.61 7.68
CA GLU A 165 23.71 -13.64 8.32
C GLU A 165 22.86 -14.62 9.13
N ILE A 166 21.91 -14.11 9.91
CA ILE A 166 20.97 -14.93 10.68
C ILE A 166 20.23 -15.89 9.74
N ILE A 167 19.66 -15.35 8.65
CA ILE A 167 18.89 -16.13 7.67
C ILE A 167 19.78 -17.17 6.96
N ILE A 168 20.96 -16.78 6.51
CA ILE A 168 21.88 -17.66 5.75
C ILE A 168 22.38 -18.82 6.61
N ASN A 169 22.57 -18.58 7.91
CA ASN A 169 23.06 -19.58 8.85
C ASN A 169 21.93 -20.45 9.44
N ASP A 170 20.66 -20.08 9.23
CA ASP A 170 19.51 -20.89 9.63
C ASP A 170 19.44 -22.19 8.80
N PRO A 171 19.50 -23.38 9.43
CA PRO A 171 19.38 -24.65 8.73
C PRO A 171 18.06 -24.84 7.97
N GLU A 172 16.98 -24.19 8.37
CA GLU A 172 15.66 -24.30 7.74
C GLU A 172 15.58 -23.51 6.43
N PHE A 173 16.36 -22.43 6.30
CA PHE A 173 16.35 -21.57 5.13
C PHE A 173 16.66 -22.31 3.81
N ARG A 174 17.41 -23.41 3.88
CA ARG A 174 17.72 -24.28 2.72
C ARG A 174 16.47 -24.86 2.03
N TYR A 175 15.34 -24.93 2.72
CA TYR A 175 14.09 -25.47 2.20
C TYR A 175 13.22 -24.41 1.49
N CYS A 176 13.53 -23.12 1.68
CA CYS A 176 12.80 -21.99 1.09
C CYS A 176 13.18 -21.77 -0.39
N LYS A 177 12.94 -22.78 -1.24
CA LYS A 177 13.42 -22.80 -2.65
C LYS A 177 12.65 -21.89 -3.60
N ASN A 178 11.41 -21.55 -3.27
CA ASN A 178 10.56 -20.66 -4.07
C ASN A 178 10.39 -19.30 -3.38
N GLN A 179 9.84 -18.34 -4.11
CA GLN A 179 9.72 -16.96 -3.63
C GLN A 179 8.70 -16.80 -2.49
N GLU A 180 7.60 -17.54 -2.55
CA GLU A 180 6.54 -17.49 -1.54
C GLU A 180 6.99 -18.07 -0.20
N LEU A 181 7.70 -19.20 -0.21
CA LEU A 181 8.30 -19.78 0.99
C LEU A 181 9.32 -18.84 1.62
N ARG A 182 10.09 -18.09 0.81
CA ARG A 182 11.03 -17.08 1.33
C ARG A 182 10.31 -15.89 1.95
N TYR A 183 9.20 -15.47 1.35
CA TYR A 183 8.38 -14.40 1.90
C TYR A 183 7.83 -14.78 3.27
N TRP A 184 7.12 -15.91 3.36
CA TRP A 184 6.51 -16.35 4.62
C TRP A 184 7.54 -16.66 5.70
N TYR A 185 8.67 -17.25 5.31
CA TYR A 185 9.79 -17.46 6.23
C TYR A 185 10.26 -16.16 6.89
N LEU A 186 10.43 -15.08 6.12
CA LEU A 186 10.86 -13.81 6.70
C LEU A 186 9.77 -13.16 7.56
N VAL A 187 8.51 -13.24 7.13
CA VAL A 187 7.36 -12.74 7.92
C VAL A 187 7.31 -13.43 9.28
N GLU A 188 7.28 -14.76 9.30
CA GLU A 188 7.24 -15.55 10.54
C GLU A 188 8.48 -15.33 11.42
N MET A 189 9.65 -15.13 10.81
CA MET A 189 10.87 -14.80 11.55
C MET A 189 10.75 -13.45 12.25
N LEU A 190 10.26 -12.41 11.58
CA LEU A 190 10.15 -11.05 12.11
C LEU A 190 9.06 -10.89 13.17
N GLU A 191 8.10 -11.83 13.26
CA GLU A 191 7.11 -11.85 14.35
C GLU A 191 7.72 -12.21 15.72
N LYS A 192 8.89 -12.86 15.75
CA LYS A 192 9.59 -13.24 16.99
C LYS A 192 10.13 -12.00 17.71
N GLU A 193 10.01 -11.96 19.04
CA GLU A 193 10.37 -10.77 19.83
C GLU A 193 11.80 -10.27 19.61
N ASP A 194 12.76 -11.18 19.46
CA ASP A 194 14.18 -10.87 19.23
C ASP A 194 14.48 -10.40 17.79
N MET A 195 13.55 -10.63 16.86
CA MET A 195 13.69 -10.30 15.44
C MET A 195 12.89 -9.06 15.02
N LYS A 196 11.91 -8.61 15.84
CA LYS A 196 11.13 -7.40 15.59
C LYS A 196 11.97 -6.15 15.35
N LYS A 197 13.19 -6.09 15.93
CA LYS A 197 14.13 -4.98 15.70
C LYS A 197 14.49 -4.78 14.22
N TYR A 198 14.33 -5.80 13.37
CA TYR A 198 14.64 -5.72 11.94
C TYR A 198 13.41 -5.48 11.06
N GLU A 199 12.21 -5.43 11.62
CA GLU A 199 10.96 -5.34 10.85
C GLU A 199 10.94 -4.10 9.94
N TYR A 200 11.48 -2.99 10.44
CA TYR A 200 11.58 -1.72 9.72
C TYR A 200 12.36 -1.82 8.39
N LEU A 201 13.29 -2.79 8.26
CA LEU A 201 14.08 -2.98 7.04
C LEU A 201 13.23 -3.39 5.84
N VAL A 202 12.06 -4.00 6.10
CA VAL A 202 11.21 -4.58 5.06
C VAL A 202 9.75 -4.12 5.13
N GLN A 203 9.46 -3.08 5.92
CA GLN A 203 8.16 -2.44 6.01
C GLN A 203 7.98 -1.35 4.94
N PRO A 204 6.81 -1.25 4.27
CA PRO A 204 5.72 -2.22 4.31
C PRO A 204 6.10 -3.55 3.61
N PRO A 205 5.62 -4.70 4.11
CA PRO A 205 6.05 -6.04 3.67
C PRO A 205 5.77 -6.32 2.18
N GLY A 206 4.74 -5.67 1.61
CA GLY A 206 4.25 -5.96 0.27
C GLY A 206 3.59 -7.34 0.19
N ILE A 207 3.62 -7.96 -0.99
CA ILE A 207 3.10 -9.31 -1.27
C ILE A 207 4.24 -10.23 -1.70
N PRO A 208 4.10 -11.56 -1.66
CA PRO A 208 5.18 -12.48 -2.05
C PRO A 208 5.87 -12.15 -3.37
N HIS A 209 5.12 -11.61 -4.35
CA HIS A 209 5.62 -11.27 -5.69
C HIS A 209 6.07 -9.82 -5.89
N ASN A 210 5.92 -8.94 -4.90
CA ASN A 210 6.31 -7.52 -5.00
C ASN A 210 6.54 -6.89 -3.62
N GLY A 211 7.47 -5.94 -3.50
CA GLY A 211 7.73 -5.20 -2.26
C GLY A 211 9.07 -5.51 -1.60
N LYS A 212 9.30 -4.90 -0.44
CA LYS A 212 10.61 -4.87 0.22
C LYS A 212 11.07 -6.25 0.69
N ILE A 213 10.16 -7.09 1.23
CA ILE A 213 10.48 -8.47 1.60
C ILE A 213 11.01 -9.27 0.40
N LYS A 214 10.33 -9.19 -0.76
CA LYS A 214 10.80 -9.88 -1.97
C LYS A 214 12.22 -9.43 -2.33
N MET A 215 12.45 -8.12 -2.43
CA MET A 215 13.74 -7.58 -2.84
C MET A 215 14.87 -8.01 -1.90
N PHE A 216 14.60 -7.95 -0.59
CA PHE A 216 15.53 -8.38 0.44
C PHE A 216 15.83 -9.89 0.33
N MET A 217 14.80 -10.73 0.19
CA MET A 217 14.95 -12.18 0.14
C MET A 217 15.54 -12.70 -1.18
N ASP A 218 15.37 -11.99 -2.29
CA ASP A 218 16.04 -12.30 -3.55
C ASP A 218 17.55 -12.08 -3.45
N LYS A 219 17.98 -10.94 -2.88
CA LYS A 219 19.41 -10.70 -2.60
C LYS A 219 19.98 -11.72 -1.64
N THR A 220 19.27 -12.00 -0.54
CA THR A 220 19.70 -12.98 0.48
C THR A 220 19.86 -14.38 -0.10
N TRP A 221 18.95 -14.81 -0.98
CA TRP A 221 19.03 -16.11 -1.64
C TRP A 221 20.18 -16.23 -2.65
N ILE A 222 20.53 -15.14 -3.34
CA ILE A 222 21.72 -15.10 -4.20
C ILE A 222 22.98 -15.31 -3.36
N LEU A 223 23.13 -14.55 -2.27
CA LEU A 223 24.27 -14.65 -1.35
C LEU A 223 24.39 -16.04 -0.71
N TYR A 224 23.26 -16.62 -0.29
CA TYR A 224 23.23 -17.99 0.24
C TYR A 224 23.77 -19.00 -0.77
N LYS A 225 23.35 -18.92 -2.04
CA LYS A 225 23.83 -19.82 -3.09
C LYS A 225 25.30 -19.62 -3.41
N GLU A 226 25.81 -18.40 -3.32
CA GLU A 226 27.24 -18.11 -3.52
C GLU A 226 28.12 -18.71 -2.42
N ARG A 227 27.67 -18.70 -1.17
CA ARG A 227 28.40 -19.24 -0.02
C ARG A 227 28.39 -20.77 0.10
N LYS A 228 27.46 -21.43 -0.58
CA LYS A 228 27.32 -22.89 -0.61
C LYS A 228 27.91 -23.52 -1.88
N LYS A 229 28.47 -22.72 -2.79
CA LYS A 229 29.35 -23.20 -3.87
C LYS A 229 30.74 -23.47 -3.32
#